data_AF-A0A806T8L3-F1
#
_entry.id   AF-A0A806T8L3-F1
#
_cell.length_a   1.000
_cell.length_b   1.000
_cell.length_c   1.000
_cell.angle_alpha   90.00
_cell.angle_beta   90.00
_cell.angle_gamma   90.00
#
_symmetry.space_group_name_H-M   'P 1'
#
loop_
_entity.id
_entity.type
_entity.pdbx_description
1 polymer ?
#
loop_
_entity_poly.entity_id
_entity_poly.type
_entity_poly.pdbx_seq_one_letter_code
_entity_poly.pdbx_strand_id
1 'polypeptide(L)'
;MPLQIDDFTPDLIAQLYEQIRPMFLKEYGLPRRQEVDKMIGLDEFIGLLPMRKGKEWVKAYIFEGHPETQAFVYGLNAGRGHPIKINERKAIEWINANVDLIDWRAKL
;
A
#
# COMPACT_ATOMS: atom_id res chain seq x y z
N MET A 1 47.07 -7.85 23.35
CA MET A 1 47.35 -6.40 23.30
C MET A 1 46.02 -5.72 22.99
N PRO A 2 45.46 -4.89 23.88
CA PRO A 2 44.17 -4.24 23.60
C PRO A 2 44.36 -3.20 22.49
N LEU A 3 43.46 -3.19 21.50
CA LEU A 3 43.40 -2.18 20.45
C LEU A 3 43.12 -0.82 21.11
N GLN A 4 43.98 0.18 20.89
CA GLN A 4 43.75 1.54 21.36
C GLN A 4 42.86 2.26 20.32
N ILE A 5 41.98 3.14 20.80
CA ILE A 5 40.99 3.82 19.95
C ILE A 5 41.67 4.69 18.87
N ASP A 6 42.90 5.12 19.11
CA ASP A 6 43.69 5.97 18.21
C ASP A 6 44.20 5.23 16.95
N ASP A 7 44.09 3.91 16.90
CA ASP A 7 44.49 3.09 15.74
C ASP A 7 43.44 3.06 14.62
N PHE A 8 42.24 3.59 14.87
CA PHE A 8 41.13 3.63 13.91
C PHE A 8 41.15 4.90 13.08
N THR A 9 42.05 4.94 12.09
CA THR A 9 42.06 6.02 11.10
C THR A 9 40.73 6.03 10.30
N PRO A 10 40.32 7.20 9.75
CA PRO A 10 39.11 7.29 8.93
C PRO A 10 39.08 6.28 7.77
N ASP A 11 40.23 6.02 7.15
CA ASP A 11 40.38 5.05 6.07
C ASP A 11 40.17 3.60 6.54
N LEU A 12 40.69 3.27 7.73
CA LEU A 12 40.49 1.94 8.33
C LEU A 12 39.03 1.72 8.70
N ILE A 13 38.37 2.76 9.25
CA ILE A 13 36.93 2.73 9.54
C ILE A 13 36.12 2.53 8.26
N ALA A 14 36.46 3.22 7.17
CA ALA A 14 35.78 3.08 5.89
C ALA A 14 35.96 1.68 5.27
N GLN A 15 37.17 1.11 5.34
CA GLN A 15 37.41 -0.27 4.90
C GLN A 15 36.63 -1.28 5.73
N LEU A 16 36.62 -1.12 7.05
CA LEU A 16 35.87 -2.00 7.94
C LEU A 16 34.37 -1.90 7.64
N TYR A 17 33.87 -0.68 7.38
CA TYR A 17 32.48 -0.46 6.99
C TYR A 17 32.12 -1.21 5.70
N GLU A 18 32.90 -1.11 4.63
CA GLU A 18 32.62 -1.84 3.38
C GLU A 18 32.69 -3.36 3.55
N GLN A 19 33.55 -3.87 4.44
CA GLN A 19 33.63 -5.31 4.73
C GLN A 19 32.40 -5.82 5.49
N ILE A 20 31.89 -5.06 6.46
CA ILE A 20 30.76 -5.49 7.30
C ILE A 20 29.40 -5.12 6.69
N ARG A 21 29.35 -4.12 5.81
CA ARG A 21 28.15 -3.64 5.13
C ARG A 21 27.32 -4.74 4.47
N PRO A 22 27.87 -5.70 3.70
CA PRO A 22 27.06 -6.77 3.11
C PRO A 22 26.48 -7.73 4.15
N MET A 23 27.18 -7.98 5.26
CA MET A 23 26.66 -8.80 6.37
C MET A 23 25.54 -8.04 7.10
N PHE A 24 25.74 -6.76 7.37
CA PHE A 24 24.74 -5.90 7.98
C PHE A 24 23.49 -5.74 7.10
N LEU A 25 23.65 -5.60 5.78
CA LEU A 25 22.53 -5.54 4.83
C LEU A 25 21.80 -6.88 4.70
N LYS A 26 22.48 -8.01 4.91
CA LYS A 26 21.87 -9.34 4.90
C LYS A 26 21.07 -9.61 6.17
N GLU A 27 21.57 -9.18 7.31
CA GLU A 27 20.99 -9.47 8.64
C GLU A 27 19.99 -8.41 9.11
N TYR A 28 20.27 -7.13 8.81
CA TYR A 28 19.49 -5.96 9.22
C TYR A 28 19.01 -5.13 8.04
N GLY A 29 18.94 -5.74 6.84
CA GLY A 29 18.65 -5.07 5.58
C GLY A 29 17.73 -3.86 5.75
N LEU A 30 18.20 -2.71 5.23
CA LEU A 30 17.46 -1.44 5.27
C LEU A 30 15.98 -1.75 5.09
N PRO A 31 15.08 -1.33 6.01
CA PRO A 31 13.67 -1.63 5.89
C PRO A 31 13.29 -1.26 4.47
N ARG A 32 12.87 -2.24 3.68
CA ARG A 32 12.45 -2.01 2.29
C ARG A 32 11.57 -0.78 2.36
N ARG A 33 11.95 0.28 1.63
CA ARG A 33 11.18 1.52 1.59
C ARG A 33 9.75 1.07 1.38
N GLN A 34 8.90 1.17 2.41
CA GLN A 34 7.53 0.71 2.28
C GLN A 34 6.97 1.58 1.16
N GLU A 35 6.70 0.98 0.01
CA GLU A 35 5.96 1.66 -1.03
C GLU A 35 4.65 2.05 -0.35
N VAL A 36 4.53 3.36 -0.09
CA VAL A 36 3.32 3.88 0.54
C VAL A 36 2.24 3.67 -0.51
N ASP A 37 1.35 2.72 -0.25
CA ASP A 37 0.27 2.41 -1.17
C ASP A 37 -0.46 3.70 -1.53
N LYS A 38 -0.61 3.96 -2.83
CA LYS A 38 -1.25 5.19 -3.32
C LYS A 38 -2.71 5.22 -2.87
N MET A 39 -3.09 6.32 -2.23
CA MET A 39 -4.45 6.56 -1.76
C MET A 39 -5.21 7.44 -2.75
N ILE A 40 -6.17 6.84 -3.45
CA ILE A 40 -6.98 7.49 -4.49
C ILE A 40 -8.38 7.84 -3.99
N GLY A 41 -9.05 8.73 -4.71
CA GLY A 41 -10.46 9.06 -4.46
C GLY A 41 -11.43 8.12 -5.17
N LEU A 42 -12.71 8.20 -4.83
CA LEU A 42 -13.77 7.39 -5.44
C LEU A 42 -13.89 7.59 -6.97
N ASP A 43 -13.76 8.83 -7.45
CA ASP A 43 -13.84 9.14 -8.88
C ASP A 43 -12.70 8.50 -9.68
N GLU A 44 -11.49 8.54 -9.13
CA GLU A 44 -10.31 7.92 -9.73
C GLU A 44 -10.46 6.40 -9.73
N PHE A 45 -10.90 5.82 -8.61
CA PHE A 45 -11.17 4.38 -8.51
C PHE A 45 -12.20 3.89 -9.52
N ILE A 46 -13.29 4.63 -9.72
CA ILE A 46 -14.31 4.32 -10.75
C ILE A 46 -13.70 4.22 -12.14
N GLY A 47 -12.70 5.06 -12.45
CA GLY A 47 -12.00 5.03 -13.73
C GLY A 47 -11.12 3.79 -13.94
N LEU A 48 -10.76 3.10 -12.87
CA LEU A 48 -9.94 1.89 -12.89
C LEU A 48 -10.77 0.60 -12.96
N LEU A 49 -12.09 0.68 -12.77
CA LEU A 49 -12.98 -0.48 -12.81
C LEU A 49 -13.10 -1.03 -14.25
N PRO A 50 -13.25 -2.36 -14.43
CA PRO A 50 -13.44 -2.97 -15.74
C PRO A 50 -14.71 -2.47 -16.44
N MET A 51 -15.70 -2.01 -15.67
CA MET A 51 -16.90 -1.36 -16.17
C MET A 51 -17.18 -0.09 -15.36
N ARG A 52 -17.39 1.03 -16.07
CA ARG A 52 -17.70 2.31 -15.43
C ARG A 52 -19.06 2.25 -14.74
N LYS A 53 -19.09 2.64 -13.46
CA LYS A 53 -20.29 2.64 -12.61
C LYS A 53 -20.47 3.96 -11.89
N GLY A 54 -21.70 4.21 -11.42
CA GLY A 54 -22.01 5.38 -10.60
C GLY A 54 -21.44 5.25 -9.20
N LYS A 55 -21.24 6.38 -8.51
CA LYS A 55 -20.70 6.44 -7.14
C LYS A 55 -21.49 5.58 -6.16
N GLU A 56 -22.82 5.74 -6.16
CA GLU A 56 -23.69 4.98 -5.26
C GLU A 56 -23.66 3.48 -5.58
N TRP A 57 -23.51 3.12 -6.85
CA TRP A 57 -23.43 1.72 -7.26
C TRP A 57 -22.17 1.08 -6.69
N VAL A 58 -21.04 1.78 -6.79
CA VAL A 58 -19.77 1.31 -6.24
C VAL A 58 -19.84 1.17 -4.72
N LYS A 59 -20.47 2.12 -4.02
CA LYS A 59 -20.67 1.98 -2.57
C LYS A 59 -21.51 0.75 -2.23
N ALA A 60 -22.67 0.59 -2.83
CA ALA A 60 -23.59 -0.49 -2.52
C ALA A 60 -23.05 -1.88 -2.91
N TYR A 61 -22.57 -2.02 -4.15
CA TYR A 61 -22.25 -3.33 -4.73
C TYR A 61 -20.80 -3.74 -4.62
N ILE A 62 -19.89 -2.82 -4.30
CA ILE A 62 -18.48 -3.15 -4.02
C ILE A 62 -18.22 -3.03 -2.52
N PHE A 63 -18.47 -1.86 -1.92
CA PHE A 63 -18.00 -1.63 -0.54
C PHE A 63 -18.92 -2.13 0.57
N GLU A 64 -20.23 -1.99 0.39
CA GLU A 64 -21.24 -2.50 1.33
C GLU A 64 -21.54 -3.98 1.07
N GLY A 65 -21.58 -4.39 -0.20
CA GLY A 65 -21.78 -5.77 -0.63
C GLY A 65 -20.62 -6.71 -0.27
N HIS A 66 -19.41 -6.18 -0.10
CA HIS A 66 -18.21 -6.97 0.22
C HIS A 66 -17.45 -6.35 1.40
N PRO A 67 -17.74 -6.76 2.65
CA PRO A 67 -17.15 -6.19 3.86
C PRO A 67 -15.62 -6.28 3.94
N GLU A 68 -14.99 -7.22 3.24
CA GLU A 68 -13.54 -7.36 3.15
C GLU A 68 -12.86 -6.13 2.51
N THR A 69 -13.60 -5.36 1.72
CA THR A 69 -13.10 -4.12 1.10
C THR A 69 -12.86 -3.01 2.12
N GLN A 70 -13.44 -3.10 3.32
CA GLN A 70 -13.21 -2.15 4.43
C GLN A 70 -11.74 -2.17 4.91
N ALA A 71 -10.97 -3.21 4.58
CA ALA A 71 -9.54 -3.28 4.89
C ALA A 71 -8.70 -2.27 4.07
N PHE A 72 -9.25 -1.73 2.97
CA PHE A 72 -8.54 -0.84 2.05
C PHE A 72 -9.34 0.39 1.62
N VAL A 73 -10.53 0.60 2.20
CA VAL A 73 -11.37 1.78 1.99
C VAL A 73 -11.59 2.51 3.30
N TYR A 74 -11.46 3.83 3.26
CA TYR A 74 -11.61 4.71 4.41
C TYR A 74 -12.63 5.81 4.10
N GLY A 75 -13.41 6.18 5.11
CA GLY A 75 -14.38 7.27 5.00
C GLY A 75 -15.66 6.93 4.26
N LEU A 76 -15.98 5.64 4.03
CA LEU A 76 -17.20 5.21 3.34
C LEU A 76 -18.48 5.76 3.99
N ASN A 77 -18.55 5.72 5.33
CA ASN A 77 -19.68 6.16 6.14
C ASN A 77 -19.41 7.47 6.89
N ALA A 78 -18.34 8.18 6.53
CA ALA A 78 -18.04 9.44 7.18
C ALA A 78 -19.02 10.52 6.68
N GLY A 79 -19.51 11.35 7.61
CA GLY A 79 -20.47 12.43 7.29
C GLY A 79 -19.91 13.45 6.29
N ARG A 80 -20.72 14.47 5.97
CA ARG A 80 -20.30 15.52 5.02
C ARG A 80 -18.97 16.15 5.45
N GLY A 81 -17.98 16.12 4.56
CA GLY A 81 -16.66 16.72 4.77
C GLY A 81 -15.49 15.74 4.73
N HIS A 82 -15.75 14.43 4.81
CA HIS A 82 -14.70 13.41 4.74
C HIS A 82 -14.69 12.72 3.38
N PRO A 83 -13.65 12.91 2.55
CA PRO A 83 -13.56 12.23 1.26
C PRO A 83 -13.31 10.73 1.46
N ILE A 84 -13.91 9.92 0.61
CA ILE A 84 -13.58 8.50 0.51
C ILE A 84 -12.16 8.37 -0.02
N LYS A 85 -11.34 7.58 0.67
CA LYS A 85 -9.96 7.26 0.32
C LYS A 85 -9.80 5.76 0.17
N ILE A 86 -9.20 5.34 -0.93
CA ILE A 86 -9.08 3.93 -1.32
C ILE A 86 -7.61 3.64 -1.58
N ASN A 87 -7.09 2.56 -1.01
CA ASN A 87 -5.75 2.06 -1.35
C ASN A 87 -5.82 1.40 -2.73
N GLU A 88 -5.23 2.06 -3.72
CA GLU A 88 -5.35 1.69 -5.14
C GLU A 88 -4.92 0.25 -5.39
N ARG A 89 -3.71 -0.10 -4.96
CA ARG A 89 -3.13 -1.41 -5.22
C ARG A 89 -4.00 -2.53 -4.65
N LYS A 90 -4.36 -2.45 -3.37
CA LYS A 90 -5.19 -3.48 -2.71
C LYS A 90 -6.59 -3.56 -3.33
N ALA A 91 -7.18 -2.41 -3.66
CA ALA A 91 -8.52 -2.40 -4.25
C ALA A 91 -8.52 -3.04 -5.65
N ILE A 92 -7.53 -2.74 -6.49
CA ILE A 92 -7.44 -3.33 -7.83
C ILE A 92 -7.06 -4.81 -7.78
N GLU A 93 -6.13 -5.21 -6.91
CA GLU A 93 -5.83 -6.63 -6.64
C GLU A 93 -7.10 -7.40 -6.26
N TRP A 94 -7.91 -6.83 -5.35
CA TRP A 94 -9.16 -7.45 -4.91
C TRP A 94 -10.21 -7.50 -6.03
N ILE A 95 -10.42 -6.42 -6.79
CA ILE A 95 -11.37 -6.38 -7.92
C ILE A 95 -11.02 -7.44 -8.96
N ASN A 96 -9.74 -7.55 -9.32
CA ASN A 96 -9.29 -8.54 -10.30
C ASN A 96 -9.48 -9.98 -9.81
N ALA A 97 -9.24 -10.23 -8.51
CA ALA A 97 -9.42 -11.55 -7.92
C ALA A 97 -10.90 -11.95 -7.73
N ASN A 98 -11.81 -10.97 -7.65
CA ASN A 98 -13.22 -11.18 -7.30
C ASN A 98 -14.19 -10.64 -8.36
N VAL A 99 -13.72 -10.44 -9.59
CA VAL A 99 -14.51 -9.81 -10.66
C VAL A 99 -15.84 -10.54 -10.91
N ASP A 100 -15.84 -11.86 -10.79
CA ASP A 100 -17.01 -12.71 -11.02
C ASP A 100 -17.99 -12.72 -9.83
N LEU A 101 -17.56 -12.29 -8.64
CA LEU A 101 -18.43 -12.20 -7.46
C LEU A 101 -19.30 -10.94 -7.47
N ILE A 102 -18.93 -9.95 -8.26
CA ILE A 102 -19.63 -8.67 -8.35
C ILE A 102 -20.70 -8.78 -9.44
N ASP A 103 -21.97 -8.55 -9.09
CA ASP A 103 -23.02 -8.44 -10.10
C ASP A 103 -22.93 -7.10 -10.84
N TRP A 104 -22.06 -7.03 -11.84
CA TRP A 104 -21.87 -5.86 -12.70
C TRP A 104 -23.14 -5.43 -13.45
N ARG A 105 -24.21 -6.23 -13.49
CA ARG A 105 -25.47 -5.86 -14.16
C ARG A 105 -26.53 -5.35 -13.20
N ALA A 106 -26.26 -5.41 -11.89
CA ALA A 106 -27.15 -4.87 -10.89
C ALA A 106 -27.49 -3.41 -11.19
N LYS A 107 -28.76 -3.06 -11.01
CA LYS A 107 -29.25 -1.69 -11.12
C LYS A 107 -29.23 -1.05 -9.73
N LEU A 108 -29.04 0.27 -9.71
CA LEU A 108 -29.19 1.03 -8.48
C LEU A 108 -30.64 1.04 -8.02
#